data_AF-A0A2A2G7X1-F1
#
_entry.id   AF-A0A2A2G7X1-F1
#
_cell.length_a   1.000
_cell.length_b   1.000
_cell.length_c   1.000
_cell.angle_alpha   90.00
_cell.angle_beta   90.00
_cell.angle_gamma   90.00
#
_symmetry.space_group_name_H-M   'P 1'
#
loop_
_entity.id
_entity.type
_entity.pdbx_description
1 polymer ?
#
loop_
_entity_poly.entity_id
_entity_poly.type
_entity_poly.pdbx_seq_one_letter_code
_entity_poly.pdbx_strand_id
1 'polypeptide(L)'
;MGESDPQVLAMWAAILGASAGILSAIVSFFAIYFSRLSSKEQMKTDFKIAEMSFNANVISTNRQNWINQLRSLVSEFIGLGVFIGAALNNPHETNAQEVTEKTERLHTLKGQINLMLNPNEPKSEELSDLVEKFYGSAINNDNPVSSLNLNSIKESIIETLQKILKEEWERVKKGE
;
A
#
# COMPACT_ATOMS: atom_id res chain seq x y z
N MET A 1 -29.41 -79.00 14.80
CA MET A 1 -28.60 -77.78 14.59
C MET A 1 -27.33 -77.97 15.39
N GLY A 2 -26.21 -78.29 14.73
CA GLY A 2 -24.96 -78.59 15.42
C GLY A 2 -24.32 -77.32 15.96
N GLU A 3 -24.09 -77.27 17.29
CA GLU A 3 -23.23 -76.25 17.89
C GLU A 3 -21.81 -76.41 17.34
N SER A 4 -21.27 -75.35 16.76
CA SER A 4 -19.86 -75.31 16.37
C SER A 4 -19.00 -75.23 17.64
N ASP A 5 -17.91 -75.99 17.67
CA ASP A 5 -16.95 -76.00 18.79
C ASP A 5 -16.45 -74.57 19.08
N PRO A 6 -16.59 -74.07 20.32
CA PRO A 6 -16.13 -72.74 20.74
C PRO A 6 -14.67 -72.44 20.36
N GLN A 7 -13.81 -73.46 20.30
CA GLN A 7 -12.41 -73.30 19.91
C GLN A 7 -12.24 -72.99 18.41
N VAL A 8 -13.08 -73.58 17.56
CA VAL A 8 -13.08 -73.35 16.10
C VAL A 8 -13.61 -71.94 15.78
N LEU A 9 -14.64 -71.49 16.48
CA LEU A 9 -15.15 -70.11 16.38
C LEU A 9 -14.09 -69.08 16.81
N ALA A 10 -13.36 -69.34 17.90
CA ALA A 10 -12.27 -68.48 18.36
C ALA A 10 -11.11 -68.40 17.35
N MET A 11 -10.77 -69.51 16.69
CA MET A 11 -9.73 -69.57 15.67
C MET A 11 -10.09 -68.73 14.42
N TRP A 12 -11.33 -68.85 13.91
CA TRP A 12 -11.79 -68.05 12.77
C TRP A 12 -11.90 -66.55 13.11
N ALA A 13 -12.34 -66.21 14.32
CA ALA A 13 -12.37 -64.83 14.79
C ALA A 13 -10.96 -64.22 14.87
N ALA A 14 -9.96 -64.98 15.32
CA ALA A 14 -8.57 -64.54 15.36
C ALA A 14 -7.98 -64.28 13.95
N ILE A 15 -8.28 -65.16 12.98
CA ILE A 15 -7.83 -65.01 11.58
C ILE A 15 -8.49 -63.79 10.91
N LEU A 16 -9.79 -63.58 11.12
CA LEU A 16 -10.52 -62.41 10.62
C LEU A 16 -10.01 -61.10 11.24
N GLY A 17 -9.75 -61.09 12.56
CA GLY A 17 -9.17 -59.93 13.24
C GLY A 17 -7.76 -59.60 12.74
N ALA A 18 -6.90 -60.61 12.56
CA ALA A 18 -5.54 -60.42 12.07
C ALA A 18 -5.51 -59.92 10.61
N SER A 19 -6.36 -60.47 9.73
CA SER A 19 -6.44 -60.04 8.33
C SER A 19 -6.99 -58.62 8.18
N ALA A 20 -7.99 -58.24 8.98
CA ALA A 20 -8.48 -56.86 9.04
C ALA A 20 -7.40 -55.88 9.52
N GLY A 21 -6.60 -56.26 10.53
CA GLY A 21 -5.47 -55.46 11.01
C GLY A 21 -4.38 -55.24 9.94
N ILE A 22 -4.03 -56.29 9.20
CA ILE A 22 -3.04 -56.22 8.11
C ILE A 22 -3.53 -55.32 6.97
N LEU A 23 -4.78 -55.49 6.53
CA LEU A 23 -5.38 -54.63 5.50
C LEU A 23 -5.41 -53.16 5.92
N SER A 24 -5.79 -52.88 7.17
CA SER A 24 -5.79 -51.52 7.73
C SER A 24 -4.39 -50.90 7.73
N ALA A 25 -3.37 -51.68 8.11
CA ALA A 25 -1.98 -51.23 8.08
C ALA A 25 -1.49 -50.92 6.66
N ILE A 26 -1.85 -51.73 5.67
CA ILE A 26 -1.50 -51.52 4.26
C ILE A 26 -2.15 -50.23 3.73
N VAL A 27 -3.46 -50.06 3.95
CA VAL A 27 -4.18 -48.84 3.53
C VAL A 27 -3.58 -47.60 4.20
N SER A 28 -3.29 -47.68 5.49
CA SER A 28 -2.66 -46.58 6.24
C SER A 28 -1.27 -46.24 5.73
N PHE A 29 -0.45 -47.26 5.41
CA PHE A 29 0.89 -47.06 4.84
C PHE A 29 0.82 -46.34 3.48
N PHE A 30 -0.06 -46.78 2.59
CA PHE A 30 -0.26 -46.14 1.30
C PHE A 30 -0.80 -44.72 1.45
N ALA A 31 -1.77 -44.49 2.33
CA ALA A 31 -2.30 -43.16 2.60
C ALA A 31 -1.21 -42.19 3.09
N ILE A 32 -0.36 -42.62 4.03
CA ILE A 32 0.78 -41.82 4.53
C ILE A 32 1.80 -41.56 3.41
N TYR A 33 2.11 -42.56 2.60
CA TYR A 33 3.05 -42.44 1.50
C TYR A 33 2.57 -41.43 0.44
N PHE A 34 1.33 -41.58 -0.04
CA PHE A 34 0.72 -40.68 -1.01
C PHE A 34 0.55 -39.26 -0.44
N SER A 35 0.18 -39.14 0.84
CA SER A 35 0.09 -37.85 1.52
C SER A 35 1.42 -37.11 1.50
N ARG A 36 2.53 -37.77 1.88
CA ARG A 36 3.88 -37.15 1.87
C ARG A 36 4.34 -36.74 0.47
N LEU A 37 4.00 -37.52 -0.55
CA LEU A 37 4.33 -37.18 -1.94
C LEU A 37 3.57 -35.92 -2.38
N SER A 38 2.27 -35.87 -2.12
CA SER A 38 1.42 -34.71 -2.42
C SER A 38 1.85 -33.46 -1.64
N SER A 39 2.22 -33.61 -0.37
CA SER A 39 2.67 -32.49 0.47
C SER A 39 3.88 -31.75 -0.09
N LYS A 40 4.81 -32.43 -0.78
CA LYS A 40 5.99 -31.75 -1.36
C LYS A 40 5.63 -30.80 -2.49
N GLU A 41 4.70 -31.20 -3.37
CA GLU A 41 4.24 -30.35 -4.47
C GLU A 41 3.34 -29.22 -3.94
N GLN A 42 2.55 -29.51 -2.90
CA GLN A 42 1.76 -28.49 -2.21
C GLN A 42 2.67 -27.45 -1.54
N MET A 43 3.74 -27.87 -0.85
CA MET A 43 4.70 -26.94 -0.22
C MET A 43 5.39 -26.00 -1.22
N LYS A 44 5.71 -26.47 -2.43
CA LYS A 44 6.28 -25.60 -3.48
C LYS A 44 5.26 -24.55 -3.95
N THR A 45 4.01 -24.97 -4.09
CA THR A 45 2.90 -24.09 -4.48
C THR A 45 2.64 -23.06 -3.39
N ASP A 46 2.57 -23.49 -2.13
CA ASP A 46 2.39 -22.64 -0.96
C ASP A 46 3.54 -21.65 -0.81
N PHE A 47 4.78 -22.08 -1.04
CA PHE A 47 5.94 -21.20 -1.04
C PHE A 47 5.82 -20.10 -2.09
N LYS A 48 5.46 -20.47 -3.33
CA LYS A 48 5.29 -19.50 -4.42
C LYS A 48 4.14 -18.53 -4.14
N ILE A 49 3.02 -19.02 -3.61
CA ILE A 49 1.90 -18.17 -3.19
C ILE A 49 2.35 -17.22 -2.08
N ALA A 50 3.06 -17.72 -1.07
CA ALA A 50 3.57 -16.91 0.03
C ALA A 50 4.53 -15.82 -0.45
N GLU A 51 5.44 -16.14 -1.37
CA GLU A 51 6.37 -15.16 -1.98
C GLU A 51 5.62 -14.09 -2.77
N MET A 52 4.66 -14.48 -3.62
CA MET A 52 3.82 -13.53 -4.38
C MET A 52 3.00 -12.63 -3.46
N SER A 53 2.37 -13.19 -2.43
CA SER A 53 1.61 -12.44 -1.44
C SER A 53 2.50 -11.50 -0.62
N PHE A 54 3.71 -11.94 -0.24
CA PHE A 54 4.67 -11.11 0.47
C PHE A 54 5.10 -9.91 -0.38
N ASN A 55 5.52 -10.15 -1.63
CA ASN A 55 5.96 -9.09 -2.54
C ASN A 55 4.83 -8.09 -2.82
N ALA A 56 3.62 -8.57 -3.12
CA ALA A 56 2.46 -7.70 -3.32
C ALA A 56 2.14 -6.86 -2.07
N ASN A 57 2.27 -7.43 -0.88
CA ASN A 57 2.05 -6.71 0.38
C ASN A 57 3.11 -5.62 0.61
N VAL A 58 4.39 -5.91 0.37
CA VAL A 58 5.48 -4.94 0.50
C VAL A 58 5.27 -3.76 -0.47
N ILE A 59 4.94 -4.04 -1.74
CA ILE A 59 4.68 -3.01 -2.75
C ILE A 59 3.47 -2.17 -2.35
N SER A 60 2.36 -2.82 -2.02
CA SER A 60 1.12 -2.16 -1.59
C SER A 60 1.34 -1.27 -0.37
N THR A 61 2.12 -1.73 0.61
CA THR A 61 2.47 -0.97 1.82
C THR A 61 3.33 0.25 1.48
N ASN A 62 4.37 0.08 0.65
CA ASN A 62 5.23 1.17 0.22
C ASN A 62 4.45 2.24 -0.55
N ARG A 63 3.53 1.83 -1.44
CA ARG A 63 2.68 2.75 -2.21
C ARG A 63 1.66 3.47 -1.32
N GLN A 64 1.05 2.79 -0.35
CA GLN A 64 0.19 3.44 0.66
C GLN A 64 0.96 4.47 1.49
N ASN A 65 2.19 4.15 1.91
CA ASN A 65 3.05 5.09 2.62
C ASN A 65 3.38 6.31 1.75
N TRP A 66 3.75 6.10 0.49
CA TRP A 66 3.98 7.17 -0.48
C TRP A 66 2.74 8.06 -0.68
N ILE A 67 1.54 7.47 -0.86
CA ILE A 67 0.26 8.18 -0.97
C ILE A 67 0.03 9.08 0.25
N ASN A 68 0.23 8.53 1.45
CA ASN A 68 -0.02 9.25 2.71
C ASN A 68 0.98 10.39 2.91
N GLN A 69 2.26 10.15 2.61
CA GLN A 69 3.31 11.16 2.68
C GLN A 69 3.06 12.30 1.69
N LEU A 70 2.78 11.99 0.43
CA LEU A 70 2.52 13.01 -0.59
C LEU A 70 1.31 13.88 -0.20
N ARG A 71 0.22 13.26 0.28
CA ARG A 71 -0.96 13.98 0.77
C ARG A 71 -0.61 14.94 1.92
N SER A 72 0.18 14.48 2.88
CA SER A 72 0.60 15.30 4.01
C SER A 72 1.47 16.48 3.58
N LEU A 73 2.46 16.24 2.72
CA LEU A 73 3.37 17.27 2.22
C LEU A 73 2.64 18.35 1.43
N VAL A 74 1.76 17.96 0.50
CA VAL A 74 0.98 18.92 -0.31
C VAL A 74 0.01 19.72 0.57
N SER A 75 -0.62 19.08 1.57
CA SER A 75 -1.50 19.78 2.51
C SER A 75 -0.74 20.84 3.32
N GLU A 76 0.44 20.49 3.85
CA GLU A 76 1.29 21.43 4.59
C GLU A 76 1.77 22.57 3.68
N PHE A 77 2.19 22.23 2.45
CA PHE A 77 2.66 23.18 1.45
C PHE A 77 1.59 24.22 1.09
N ILE A 78 0.36 23.78 0.83
CA ILE A 78 -0.78 24.68 0.58
C ILE A 78 -1.03 25.59 1.78
N GLY A 79 -1.05 25.03 3.00
CA GLY A 79 -1.30 25.78 4.22
C GLY A 79 -0.28 26.89 4.45
N LEU A 80 1.01 26.58 4.28
CA LEU A 80 2.08 27.57 4.41
C LEU A 80 2.03 28.63 3.30
N GLY A 81 1.74 28.25 2.06
CA GLY A 81 1.66 29.23 0.97
C GLY A 81 0.52 30.22 1.14
N VAL A 82 -0.64 29.77 1.63
CA VAL A 82 -1.76 30.65 1.98
C VAL A 82 -1.38 31.59 3.13
N PHE A 83 -0.74 31.07 4.18
CA PHE A 83 -0.26 31.89 5.30
C PHE A 83 0.72 32.98 4.82
N ILE A 84 1.74 32.60 4.04
CA ILE A 84 2.77 33.52 3.55
C ILE A 84 2.14 34.58 2.66
N GLY A 85 1.26 34.19 1.72
CA GLY A 85 0.54 35.14 0.88
C GLY A 85 -0.28 36.15 1.70
N ALA A 86 -0.96 35.72 2.76
CA ALA A 86 -1.71 36.62 3.64
C ALA A 86 -0.79 37.55 4.47
N ALA A 87 0.31 37.00 4.99
CA ALA A 87 1.30 37.72 5.78
C ALA A 87 2.00 38.83 4.99
N LEU A 88 2.40 38.53 3.74
CA LEU A 88 3.04 39.50 2.86
C LEU A 88 2.11 40.65 2.45
N ASN A 89 0.80 40.39 2.40
CA ASN A 89 -0.21 41.43 2.18
C ASN A 89 -0.47 42.31 3.42
N ASN A 90 -0.12 41.83 4.63
CA ASN A 90 -0.32 42.54 5.90
C ASN A 90 0.98 42.55 6.73
N PRO A 91 2.07 43.16 6.21
CA PRO A 91 3.41 43.02 6.79
C PRO A 91 3.54 43.65 8.19
N HIS A 92 2.66 44.58 8.55
CA HIS A 92 2.66 45.23 9.87
C HIS A 92 2.01 44.38 10.96
N GLU A 93 1.23 43.36 10.60
CA GLU A 93 0.49 42.51 11.53
C GLU A 93 1.16 41.15 11.76
N THR A 94 2.23 40.85 11.02
CA THR A 94 2.87 39.54 11.05
C THR A 94 4.32 39.61 11.52
N ASN A 95 4.76 38.64 12.31
CA ASN A 95 6.15 38.50 12.73
C ASN A 95 7.04 38.13 11.52
N ALA A 96 7.98 39.02 11.17
CA ALA A 96 8.88 38.81 10.03
C ALA A 96 9.77 37.56 10.16
N GLN A 97 10.19 37.19 11.37
CA GLN A 97 10.96 35.96 11.60
C GLN A 97 10.10 34.73 11.30
N GLU A 98 8.85 34.72 11.77
CA GLU A 98 7.92 33.61 11.51
C GLU A 98 7.63 33.43 10.01
N VAL A 99 7.47 34.54 9.27
CA VAL A 99 7.30 34.50 7.81
C VAL A 99 8.52 33.90 7.13
N THR A 100 9.72 34.26 7.59
CA THR A 100 10.99 33.74 7.05
C THR A 100 11.09 32.22 7.25
N GLU A 101 10.90 31.75 8.49
CA GLU A 101 10.95 30.32 8.85
C GLU A 101 9.92 29.49 8.06
N LYS A 102 8.69 30.00 7.92
CA LYS A 102 7.65 29.33 7.14
C LYS A 102 7.95 29.34 5.64
N THR A 103 8.62 30.37 5.13
CA THR A 103 9.03 30.43 3.72
C THR A 103 10.12 29.40 3.41
N GLU A 104 11.11 29.23 4.29
CA GLU A 104 12.12 28.17 4.18
C GLU A 104 11.48 26.77 4.22
N ARG A 105 10.49 26.58 5.11
CA ARG A 105 9.74 25.33 5.17
C ARG A 105 8.93 25.10 3.90
N LEU A 106 8.27 26.12 3.37
CA LEU A 106 7.55 26.04 2.09
C LEU A 106 8.48 25.63 0.95
N HIS A 107 9.68 26.21 0.88
CA HIS A 107 10.69 25.85 -0.11
C HIS A 107 11.14 24.38 0.02
N THR A 108 11.36 23.93 1.25
CA THR A 108 11.70 22.52 1.55
C THR A 108 10.60 21.57 1.08
N LEU A 109 9.35 21.87 1.41
CA LEU A 109 8.18 21.07 1.01
C LEU A 109 8.05 20.99 -0.51
N LYS A 110 8.29 22.10 -1.23
CA LYS A 110 8.33 22.12 -2.70
C LYS A 110 9.31 21.08 -3.24
N GLY A 111 10.54 21.08 -2.72
CA GLY A 111 11.57 20.12 -3.10
C GLY A 111 11.17 18.67 -2.78
N GLN A 112 10.61 18.43 -1.59
CA GLN A 112 10.15 17.08 -1.20
C GLN A 112 9.03 16.56 -2.09
N ILE A 113 8.03 17.40 -2.41
CA ILE A 113 6.94 17.04 -3.33
C ILE A 113 7.52 16.68 -4.69
N ASN A 114 8.37 17.52 -5.28
CA ASN A 114 8.96 17.27 -6.59
C ASN A 114 9.82 15.99 -6.62
N LEU A 115 10.53 15.67 -5.54
CA LEU A 115 11.32 14.42 -5.42
C LEU A 115 10.44 13.16 -5.27
N MET A 116 9.22 13.31 -4.77
CA MET A 116 8.26 12.19 -4.66
C MET A 116 7.52 11.90 -5.96
N LEU A 117 7.47 12.86 -6.88
CA LEU A 117 6.77 12.75 -8.16
C LEU A 117 7.69 12.17 -9.24
N ASN A 118 7.10 11.40 -10.16
CA ASN A 118 7.80 10.86 -11.31
C ASN A 118 7.66 11.81 -12.51
N PRO A 119 8.72 12.46 -12.99
CA PRO A 119 8.62 13.45 -14.07
C PRO A 119 8.20 12.85 -15.42
N ASN A 120 8.26 11.53 -15.58
CA ASN A 120 7.85 10.87 -16.82
C ASN A 120 6.34 10.61 -16.89
N GLU A 121 5.59 10.89 -15.82
CA GLU A 121 4.13 10.76 -15.79
C GLU A 121 3.49 12.14 -16.02
N PRO A 122 2.63 12.31 -17.05
CA PRO A 122 2.10 13.63 -17.41
C PRO A 122 1.39 14.38 -16.27
N LYS A 123 0.67 13.68 -15.40
CA LYS A 123 0.00 14.30 -14.24
C LYS A 123 0.98 14.72 -13.14
N SER A 124 2.06 13.97 -12.98
CA SER A 124 3.12 14.31 -12.03
C SER A 124 3.90 15.53 -12.50
N GLU A 125 4.12 15.67 -13.80
CA GLU A 125 4.63 16.90 -14.42
C GLU A 125 3.66 18.08 -14.22
N GLU A 126 2.36 17.89 -14.52
CA GLU A 126 1.32 18.90 -14.30
C GLU A 126 1.27 19.37 -12.83
N LEU A 127 1.31 18.44 -11.87
CA LEU A 127 1.34 18.76 -10.44
C LEU A 127 2.59 19.54 -10.06
N SER A 128 3.75 19.18 -10.60
CA SER A 128 5.02 19.88 -10.34
C SER A 128 4.95 21.33 -10.84
N ASP A 129 4.42 21.55 -12.04
CA ASP A 129 4.21 22.90 -12.60
C ASP A 129 3.25 23.73 -11.76
N LEU A 130 2.16 23.14 -11.27
CA LEU A 130 1.21 23.82 -10.39
C LEU A 130 1.84 24.18 -9.04
N VAL A 131 2.66 23.28 -8.47
CA VAL A 131 3.42 23.52 -7.24
C VAL A 131 4.41 24.68 -7.41
N GLU A 132 5.12 24.75 -8.54
CA GLU A 132 6.01 25.87 -8.86
C GLU A 132 5.25 27.19 -9.00
N LYS A 133 4.13 27.20 -9.74
CA LYS A 133 3.27 28.38 -9.91
C LYS A 133 2.71 28.87 -8.57
N PHE A 134 2.28 27.95 -7.72
CA PHE A 134 1.77 28.26 -6.38
C PHE A 134 2.86 28.85 -5.50
N TYR A 135 4.04 28.23 -5.47
CA TYR A 135 5.20 28.72 -4.72
C TYR A 135 5.54 30.16 -5.12
N GLY A 136 5.71 30.41 -6.43
CA GLY A 136 6.02 31.75 -6.94
C GLY A 136 4.93 32.77 -6.62
N SER A 137 3.65 32.38 -6.70
CA SER A 137 2.53 33.27 -6.37
C SER A 137 2.41 33.55 -4.87
N ALA A 138 2.81 32.62 -4.01
CA ALA A 138 2.75 32.78 -2.57
C ALA A 138 3.82 33.76 -2.06
N ILE A 139 5.02 33.74 -2.67
CA ILE A 139 6.15 34.56 -2.21
C ILE A 139 6.27 35.91 -2.92
N ASN A 140 5.77 36.04 -4.16
CA ASN A 140 5.87 37.28 -4.92
C ASN A 140 4.60 38.13 -4.74
N ASN A 141 4.75 39.30 -4.12
CA ASN A 141 3.65 40.24 -3.85
C ASN A 141 3.42 41.26 -4.98
N ASP A 142 3.98 41.04 -6.16
CA ASP A 142 3.99 42.06 -7.23
C ASP A 142 2.63 42.30 -7.90
N ASN A 143 1.56 41.60 -7.49
CA ASN A 143 0.22 41.83 -8.02
C ASN A 143 -0.91 41.57 -6.98
N PRO A 144 -1.74 42.57 -6.63
CA PRO A 144 -2.88 42.40 -5.70
C PRO A 144 -3.99 41.47 -6.21
N VAL A 145 -3.97 41.10 -7.50
CA VAL A 145 -4.85 40.06 -8.10
C VAL A 145 -4.42 38.64 -7.67
N SER A 146 -3.35 38.52 -6.88
CA SER A 146 -2.74 37.26 -6.43
C SER A 146 -3.65 36.36 -5.60
N SER A 147 -4.59 36.89 -4.80
CA SER A 147 -5.42 36.05 -3.92
C SER A 147 -6.45 35.20 -4.66
N LEU A 148 -7.05 35.73 -5.73
CA LEU A 148 -7.95 35.00 -6.62
C LEU A 148 -7.18 33.96 -7.46
N ASN A 149 -5.96 34.32 -7.89
CA ASN A 149 -5.09 33.41 -8.64
C ASN A 149 -4.60 32.26 -7.75
N LEU A 150 -4.16 32.55 -6.52
CA LEU A 150 -3.62 31.55 -5.59
C LEU A 150 -4.66 30.51 -5.16
N ASN A 151 -5.92 30.92 -4.97
CA ASN A 151 -7.01 29.96 -4.72
C ASN A 151 -7.28 29.06 -5.93
N SER A 152 -7.27 29.61 -7.15
CA SER A 152 -7.48 28.81 -8.36
C SER A 152 -6.35 27.80 -8.61
N ILE A 153 -5.09 28.20 -8.34
CA ILE A 153 -3.94 27.29 -8.42
C ILE A 153 -4.04 26.21 -7.33
N LYS A 154 -4.42 26.59 -6.10
CA LYS A 154 -4.65 25.64 -5.00
C LYS A 154 -5.68 24.57 -5.37
N GLU A 155 -6.82 25.00 -5.93
CA GLU A 155 -7.88 24.08 -6.38
C GLU A 155 -7.35 23.14 -7.47
N SER A 156 -6.59 23.67 -8.43
CA SER A 156 -5.94 22.86 -9.47
C SER A 156 -4.95 21.83 -8.89
N ILE A 157 -4.13 22.22 -7.90
CA ILE A 157 -3.23 21.28 -7.18
C ILE A 157 -4.04 20.16 -6.55
N ILE A 158 -5.12 20.50 -5.84
CA ILE A 158 -5.97 19.51 -5.15
C ILE A 158 -6.59 18.54 -6.17
N GLU A 159 -7.15 19.06 -7.26
CA GLU A 159 -7.76 18.23 -8.31
C GLU A 159 -6.75 17.29 -8.96
N THR A 160 -5.57 17.78 -9.33
CA THR A 160 -4.54 16.98 -9.99
C THR A 160 -3.93 15.96 -9.01
N LEU A 161 -3.71 16.34 -7.75
CA LEU A 161 -3.31 15.40 -6.70
C LEU A 161 -4.37 14.30 -6.51
N GLN A 162 -5.66 14.64 -6.42
CA GLN A 162 -6.73 13.64 -6.27
C GLN A 162 -6.75 12.63 -7.42
N LYS A 163 -6.51 13.07 -8.66
CA LYS A 163 -6.40 12.18 -9.82
C LYS A 163 -5.22 11.22 -9.67
N ILE A 164 -4.04 11.71 -9.29
CA ILE A 164 -2.85 10.89 -9.05
C ILE A 164 -3.13 9.88 -7.93
N LEU A 165 -3.59 10.35 -6.76
CA LEU A 165 -3.86 9.49 -5.61
C LEU A 165 -4.91 8.42 -5.92
N LYS A 166 -5.90 8.72 -6.77
CA LYS A 166 -6.90 7.73 -7.20
C LYS A 166 -6.27 6.65 -8.08
N GLU A 167 -5.44 7.02 -9.06
CA GLU A 167 -4.75 6.04 -9.92
C GLU A 167 -3.83 5.14 -9.12
N GLU A 168 -3.09 5.74 -8.20
CA GLU A 168 -2.18 5.06 -7.30
C GLU A 168 -2.92 4.14 -6.32
N TRP A 169 -4.10 4.55 -5.83
CA TRP A 169 -4.98 3.70 -5.04
C TRP A 169 -5.53 2.50 -5.82
N GLU A 170 -5.84 2.66 -7.11
CA GLU A 170 -6.22 1.53 -7.95
C GLU A 170 -5.05 0.54 -8.13
N ARG A 171 -3.80 1.04 -8.26
CA ARG A 171 -2.58 0.19 -8.29
C ARG A 171 -2.39 -0.58 -6.97
N VAL A 172 -2.54 0.10 -5.82
CA VAL A 172 -2.51 -0.52 -4.48
C VAL A 172 -3.49 -1.70 -4.39
N LYS A 173 -4.73 -1.51 -4.86
CA LYS A 173 -5.77 -2.55 -4.81
C LYS A 173 -5.47 -3.77 -5.69
N LYS A 174 -4.69 -3.57 -6.77
CA LYS A 174 -4.25 -4.64 -7.66
C LYS A 174 -2.97 -5.34 -7.18
N GLY A 175 -2.29 -4.78 -6.17
CA GLY A 175 -0.98 -5.26 -5.74
C GLY A 175 0.15 -4.88 -6.71
N GLU A 176 -0.07 -3.83 -7.51
CA GLU A 176 0.90 -3.24 -8.46
C GLU A 176 1.72 -2.12 -7.83
#